data_AF-A0A0A6P8L5-F1
#
_entry.id   AF-A0A0A6P8L5-F1
#
_cell.length_a   1.000
_cell.length_b   1.000
_cell.length_c   1.000
_cell.angle_alpha   90.00
_cell.angle_beta   90.00
_cell.angle_gamma   90.00
#
_symmetry.space_group_name_H-M   'P 1'
#
loop_
_entity.id
_entity.type
_entity.pdbx_description
1 polymer ?
#
loop_
_entity_poly.entity_id
_entity_poly.type
_entity_poly.pdbx_seq_one_letter_code
_entity_poly.pdbx_strand_id
1 'polypeptide(L)'
;MNHLKHYLFWFIGTLFCISHAESLADITLLDSNAQSLTLELTIPEPVFSEKHLSGSVYQAIQIAGTGYTHDPGKPQLPIRGTLIAVPEGSQLQLEILDSDTQILSGILLPPAPALNSDTTNYIYNKQAEIYQSDSDQPASPVKIGMIGYLREQRVAQIQFFPVLHNPVRQTVKLYKRLRIKVSFSKHTRNIIAPVVQESSPFDKMLDSLLINPATRQRRSRTTRDTFVKGNHKGLPLHNITVCRGNPLWLPLTKVVRDTTCPSPQPALKISIEKTGVYAISYADFLALGLDLSVLDAQQIQMTHQGEPVSILIAGEEDGVFGRGDVLYFYAQAANGLYTRNNVYWLSLNPDGGARLNFKEGTPAPSLPELTEFTQTVHVENNNLYSSRMPDSTNRDHLFWKELGAGDSLDMPITLHHLAQTSGNATIRVMLQGKTDNRAIDPDHHTKILLNGVEIHEAYWDGQTVFRQEVTGSQAMLREGANTVTLVSVGETGARADVVYVNWLEIDYTATTTAIQDHLIFDATGSGQYNLTVNGFSRPDLLVQDVTDPLQILPLLGAKVSGSQIQYASQLNGGKTYYAFSFAKLLKPAAISIDLPSIRLKSPCNRADYFIIYHDSFDINALQGVVAARAMPLS
;
A
#
# COMPACT_ATOMS: atom_id res chain seq x y z
N MET A 1 18.89 -12.52 -34.10
CA MET A 1 18.77 -12.73 -32.63
C MET A 1 20.15 -12.87 -32.01
N ASN A 2 20.92 -11.78 -31.88
CA ASN A 2 22.08 -11.66 -30.97
C ASN A 2 22.79 -10.28 -31.03
N HIS A 3 22.08 -9.17 -31.31
CA HIS A 3 22.72 -7.84 -31.40
C HIS A 3 21.91 -6.67 -30.81
N LEU A 4 21.01 -6.91 -29.85
CA LEU A 4 20.13 -5.85 -29.32
C LEU A 4 20.02 -5.85 -27.78
N LYS A 5 21.17 -5.91 -27.09
CA LYS A 5 21.30 -5.71 -25.62
C LYS A 5 22.37 -4.65 -25.25
N HIS A 6 22.81 -3.81 -26.19
CA HIS A 6 24.06 -3.03 -26.04
C HIS A 6 23.94 -1.50 -26.11
N TYR A 7 22.76 -0.92 -25.86
CA TYR A 7 22.61 0.55 -25.83
C TYR A 7 22.27 1.16 -24.46
N LEU A 8 22.55 0.46 -23.35
CA LEU A 8 22.54 1.05 -22.01
C LEU A 8 23.83 0.82 -21.21
N PHE A 9 24.91 0.43 -21.88
CA PHE A 9 26.20 0.14 -21.24
C PHE A 9 27.34 0.64 -22.12
N TRP A 10 27.83 1.86 -21.85
CA TRP A 10 29.27 2.19 -21.94
C TRP A 10 29.53 3.63 -21.49
N PHE A 11 30.03 3.76 -20.26
CA PHE A 11 31.14 4.67 -19.97
C PHE A 11 32.12 3.88 -19.09
N ILE A 12 33.16 3.33 -19.71
CA ILE A 12 34.23 2.58 -19.04
C ILE A 12 35.31 3.54 -18.55
N GLY A 13 35.73 3.33 -17.31
CA GLY A 13 37.02 3.76 -16.78
C GLY A 13 37.53 2.71 -15.80
N THR A 14 38.09 1.63 -16.34
CA THR A 14 38.75 0.54 -15.62
C THR A 14 39.94 1.05 -14.79
N LEU A 15 39.80 1.03 -13.47
CA LEU A 15 40.95 0.90 -12.56
C LEU A 15 40.91 -0.52 -12.00
N PHE A 16 42.04 -1.23 -12.11
CA PHE A 16 42.32 -2.47 -11.39
C PHE A 16 42.30 -2.19 -9.89
N CYS A 17 41.11 -2.15 -9.28
CA CYS A 17 40.97 -2.30 -7.84
C CYS A 17 40.96 -3.79 -7.57
N ILE A 18 41.95 -4.24 -6.80
CA ILE A 18 41.89 -5.50 -6.07
C ILE A 18 40.56 -5.45 -5.30
N SER A 19 39.55 -6.18 -5.78
CA SER A 19 38.26 -6.31 -5.12
C SER A 19 38.51 -7.05 -3.81
N HIS A 20 38.78 -6.30 -2.75
CA HIS A 20 38.51 -6.80 -1.42
C HIS A 20 37.02 -7.08 -1.42
N ALA A 21 36.63 -8.36 -1.36
CA ALA A 21 35.25 -8.70 -1.09
C ALA A 21 34.91 -8.03 0.24
N GLU A 22 34.12 -6.96 0.21
CA GLU A 22 33.67 -6.28 1.42
C GLU A 22 32.91 -7.32 2.24
N SER A 23 33.40 -7.61 3.45
CA SER A 23 32.68 -8.47 4.38
C SER A 23 31.34 -7.82 4.72
N LEU A 24 30.25 -8.59 4.70
CA LEU A 24 28.91 -8.11 5.03
C LEU A 24 28.54 -8.49 6.46
N ALA A 25 27.62 -7.74 7.05
CA ALA A 25 26.98 -8.13 8.30
C ALA A 25 26.20 -9.43 8.08
N ASP A 26 26.51 -10.45 8.86
CA ASP A 26 25.96 -11.78 8.69
C ASP A 26 25.40 -12.33 10.01
N ILE A 27 24.34 -13.13 9.90
CA ILE A 27 23.74 -13.85 11.02
C ILE A 27 23.95 -15.33 10.77
N THR A 28 24.69 -15.98 11.65
CA THR A 28 24.99 -17.41 11.55
C THR A 28 24.23 -18.22 12.59
N LEU A 29 23.77 -19.40 12.20
CA LEU A 29 23.23 -20.40 13.12
C LEU A 29 24.37 -21.26 13.67
N LEU A 30 24.64 -21.14 14.97
CA LEU A 30 25.71 -21.89 15.62
C LEU A 30 25.24 -23.24 16.19
N ASP A 31 24.01 -23.27 16.72
CA ASP A 31 23.37 -24.49 17.24
C ASP A 31 21.86 -24.40 17.08
N SER A 32 21.20 -25.55 16.85
CA SER A 32 19.75 -25.64 16.78
C SER A 32 19.27 -27.01 17.25
N ASN A 33 18.40 -27.01 18.25
CA ASN A 33 17.74 -28.20 18.76
C ASN A 33 16.26 -27.92 19.09
N ALA A 34 15.55 -28.91 19.64
CA ALA A 34 14.11 -28.80 19.91
C ALA A 34 13.74 -27.80 21.01
N GLN A 35 14.69 -27.34 21.83
CA GLN A 35 14.47 -26.45 22.97
C GLN A 35 15.10 -25.07 22.81
N SER A 36 16.10 -24.93 21.93
CA SER A 36 16.73 -23.64 21.68
C SER A 36 17.47 -23.60 20.34
N LEU A 37 17.77 -22.38 19.90
CA LEU A 37 18.78 -22.12 18.88
C LEU A 37 19.73 -21.01 19.34
N THR A 38 20.96 -21.03 18.81
CA THR A 38 22.00 -20.03 19.08
C THR A 38 22.35 -19.32 17.78
N LEU A 39 22.19 -18.00 17.78
CA LEU A 39 22.53 -17.14 16.63
C LEU A 39 23.69 -16.23 16.98
N GLU A 40 24.53 -15.91 15.99
CA GLU A 40 25.57 -14.91 16.12
C GLU A 40 25.52 -13.91 14.96
N LEU A 41 25.37 -12.64 15.30
CA LEU A 41 25.61 -11.52 14.39
C LEU A 41 27.10 -11.18 14.41
N THR A 42 27.71 -11.05 13.23
CA THR A 42 29.02 -10.40 13.05
C THR A 42 28.89 -9.26 12.05
N ILE A 43 29.51 -8.11 12.33
CA ILE A 43 29.51 -6.96 11.41
C ILE A 43 30.91 -6.63 10.89
N PRO A 44 31.01 -6.07 9.67
CA PRO A 44 32.25 -5.45 9.21
C PRO A 44 32.55 -4.15 9.95
N GLU A 45 33.73 -3.57 9.71
CA GLU A 45 34.06 -2.25 10.24
C GLU A 45 33.06 -1.20 9.70
N PRO A 46 32.43 -0.41 10.60
CA PRO A 46 31.49 0.62 10.20
C PRO A 46 32.20 1.81 9.54
N VAL A 47 31.56 2.41 8.55
CA VAL A 47 31.98 3.67 7.93
C VAL A 47 31.17 4.82 8.54
N PHE A 48 31.86 5.85 9.02
CA PHE A 48 31.24 7.05 9.57
C PHE A 48 31.29 8.18 8.56
N SER A 49 30.21 8.95 8.45
CA SER A 49 30.14 10.13 7.59
C SER A 49 29.42 11.28 8.28
N GLU A 50 29.87 12.50 8.03
CA GLU A 50 29.22 13.71 8.54
C GLU A 50 28.02 14.09 7.66
N LYS A 51 26.90 14.47 8.28
CA LYS A 51 25.71 14.98 7.61
C LYS A 51 25.26 16.29 8.23
N HIS A 52 25.12 17.32 7.39
CA HIS A 52 24.53 18.60 7.78
C HIS A 52 23.04 18.59 7.44
N LEU A 53 22.18 18.47 8.45
CA LEU A 53 20.73 18.39 8.28
C LEU A 53 20.03 19.37 9.23
N SER A 54 19.11 20.18 8.71
CA SER A 54 18.29 21.11 9.51
C SER A 54 19.12 21.98 10.48
N GLY A 55 20.28 22.48 10.03
CA GLY A 55 21.18 23.32 10.83
C GLY A 55 21.95 22.59 11.93
N SER A 56 21.86 21.26 12.03
CA SER A 56 22.64 20.43 12.96
C SER A 56 23.64 19.55 12.21
N VAL A 57 24.76 19.23 12.86
CA VAL A 57 25.74 18.25 12.38
C VAL A 57 25.43 16.90 13.01
N TYR A 58 25.37 15.86 12.19
CA TYR A 58 25.16 14.48 12.60
C TYR A 58 26.25 13.57 12.04
N GLN A 59 26.37 12.39 12.64
CA GLN A 59 27.24 11.32 12.15
C GLN A 59 26.35 10.15 11.72
N ALA A 60 26.36 9.81 10.43
CA ALA A 60 25.71 8.61 9.93
C ALA A 60 26.68 7.43 9.99
N ILE A 61 26.19 6.27 10.44
CA ILE A 61 26.96 5.03 10.56
C ILE A 61 26.47 4.07 9.49
N GLN A 62 27.36 3.64 8.60
CA GLN A 62 27.07 2.66 7.57
C GLN A 62 27.77 1.33 7.87
N ILE A 63 26.97 0.26 7.93
CA ILE A 63 27.45 -1.11 8.10
C ILE A 63 26.98 -1.92 6.89
N ALA A 64 27.92 -2.44 6.09
CA ALA A 64 27.57 -3.23 4.91
C ALA A 64 26.75 -4.47 5.32
N GLY A 65 25.70 -4.79 4.55
CA GLY A 65 24.77 -5.89 4.85
C GLY A 65 23.57 -5.52 5.75
N THR A 66 23.55 -4.30 6.31
CA THR A 66 22.43 -3.81 7.13
C THR A 66 21.48 -2.89 6.35
N GLY A 67 20.21 -2.89 6.74
CA GLY A 67 19.27 -1.82 6.41
C GLY A 67 19.28 -0.74 7.50
N TYR A 68 18.35 0.22 7.42
CA TYR A 68 18.18 1.23 8.47
C TYR A 68 16.77 1.21 9.04
N THR A 69 16.60 1.64 10.27
CA THR A 69 15.26 1.93 10.82
C THR A 69 14.64 3.14 10.11
N HIS A 70 13.32 3.10 9.93
CA HIS A 70 12.56 4.14 9.22
C HIS A 70 11.44 4.75 10.08
N ASP A 71 11.46 4.58 11.41
CA ASP A 71 10.54 5.27 12.32
C ASP A 71 10.80 6.79 12.30
N PRO A 72 9.98 7.62 11.62
CA PRO A 72 10.34 9.01 11.36
C PRO A 72 10.56 9.78 12.65
N GLY A 73 11.68 10.49 12.72
CA GLY A 73 12.08 11.30 13.86
C GLY A 73 12.80 10.59 15.00
N LYS A 74 12.84 9.26 15.04
CA LYS A 74 13.75 8.50 15.93
C LYS A 74 15.16 8.41 15.32
N PRO A 75 16.22 8.13 16.10
CA PRO A 75 17.54 7.87 15.54
C PRO A 75 17.51 6.81 14.43
N GLN A 76 18.12 7.11 13.29
CA GLN A 76 18.27 6.17 12.17
C GLN A 76 19.38 5.18 12.48
N LEU A 77 19.03 3.92 12.68
CA LEU A 77 19.92 2.88 13.21
C LEU A 77 20.10 1.75 12.19
N PRO A 78 21.32 1.23 11.99
CA PRO A 78 21.55 -0.01 11.26
C PRO A 78 20.76 -1.18 11.87
N ILE A 79 20.11 -1.98 11.03
CA ILE A 79 19.33 -3.16 11.42
C ILE A 79 19.61 -4.35 10.50
N ARG A 80 19.67 -5.55 11.08
CA ARG A 80 19.72 -6.83 10.36
C ARG A 80 18.74 -7.80 11.02
N GLY A 81 18.03 -8.60 10.24
CA GLY A 81 17.07 -9.56 10.79
C GLY A 81 17.12 -10.90 10.09
N THR A 82 16.54 -11.90 10.74
CA THR A 82 16.35 -13.24 10.18
C THR A 82 15.05 -13.85 10.69
N LEU A 83 14.49 -14.80 9.94
CA LEU A 83 13.32 -15.58 10.35
C LEU A 83 13.76 -16.92 10.93
N ILE A 84 13.16 -17.29 12.06
CA ILE A 84 13.34 -18.59 12.69
C ILE A 84 12.05 -19.40 12.66
N ALA A 85 12.17 -20.71 12.45
CA ALA A 85 11.13 -21.68 12.73
C ALA A 85 10.98 -21.85 14.24
N VAL A 86 9.74 -21.76 14.73
CA VAL A 86 9.40 -21.84 16.15
C VAL A 86 8.54 -23.07 16.41
N PRO A 87 8.85 -23.90 17.42
CA PRO A 87 7.99 -25.02 17.79
C PRO A 87 6.58 -24.58 18.17
N GLU A 88 5.58 -25.36 17.75
CA GLU A 88 4.18 -25.06 18.03
C GLU A 88 3.92 -24.98 19.55
N GLY A 89 3.12 -23.99 19.97
CA GLY A 89 2.77 -23.79 21.38
C GLY A 89 3.92 -23.35 22.30
N SER A 90 5.10 -23.01 21.76
CA SER A 90 6.22 -22.52 22.56
C SER A 90 6.19 -21.00 22.80
N GLN A 91 6.65 -20.54 23.96
CA GLN A 91 7.00 -19.14 24.16
C GLN A 91 8.50 -18.94 23.88
N LEU A 92 8.82 -17.76 23.33
CA LEU A 92 10.17 -17.37 22.98
C LEU A 92 10.78 -16.54 24.09
N GLN A 93 12.01 -16.87 24.46
CA GLN A 93 12.83 -16.07 25.36
C GLN A 93 14.19 -15.79 24.72
N LEU A 94 14.59 -14.53 24.73
CA LEU A 94 15.91 -14.09 24.27
C LEU A 94 16.88 -13.95 25.45
N GLU A 95 18.09 -14.43 25.24
CA GLU A 95 19.22 -14.28 26.15
C GLU A 95 20.46 -13.89 25.35
N ILE A 96 21.18 -12.86 25.78
CA ILE A 96 22.50 -12.52 25.21
C ILE A 96 23.52 -13.39 25.93
N LEU A 97 24.21 -14.25 25.18
CA LEU A 97 25.23 -15.15 25.73
C LEU A 97 26.59 -14.47 25.81
N ASP A 98 26.94 -13.71 24.78
CA ASP A 98 28.26 -13.12 24.61
C ASP A 98 28.20 -11.94 23.63
N SER A 99 29.06 -10.94 23.81
CA SER A 99 29.13 -9.78 22.93
C SER A 99 30.50 -9.13 22.94
N ASP A 100 31.01 -8.78 21.76
CA ASP A 100 32.14 -7.89 21.58
C ASP A 100 31.63 -6.47 21.31
N THR A 101 31.93 -5.54 22.23
CA THR A 101 31.33 -4.20 22.21
C THR A 101 32.36 -3.08 22.35
N GLN A 102 32.11 -1.99 21.64
CA GLN A 102 32.88 -0.75 21.71
C GLN A 102 31.95 0.43 21.98
N ILE A 103 32.33 1.32 22.90
CA ILE A 103 31.61 2.58 23.14
C ILE A 103 32.36 3.70 22.43
N LEU A 104 31.64 4.48 21.64
CA LEU A 104 32.11 5.65 20.93
C LEU A 104 31.37 6.88 21.45
N SER A 105 32.07 7.99 21.63
CA SER A 105 31.51 9.25 22.15
C SER A 105 31.56 10.36 21.09
N GLY A 106 30.73 11.39 21.25
CA GLY A 106 30.64 12.51 20.32
C GLY A 106 29.88 12.17 19.03
N ILE A 107 28.98 11.18 19.09
CA ILE A 107 28.20 10.71 17.95
C ILE A 107 26.72 11.03 18.18
N LEU A 108 26.17 11.89 17.32
CA LEU A 108 24.74 12.19 17.24
C LEU A 108 24.20 11.64 15.91
N LEU A 109 23.41 10.57 15.99
CA LEU A 109 22.81 9.99 14.79
C LEU A 109 21.69 10.86 14.23
N PRO A 110 21.54 10.95 12.89
CA PRO A 110 20.45 11.68 12.27
C PRO A 110 19.09 11.01 12.57
N PRO A 111 18.00 11.80 12.65
CA PRO A 111 16.67 11.21 12.74
C PRO A 111 16.34 10.47 11.44
N ALA A 112 15.61 9.37 11.51
CA ALA A 112 15.08 8.70 10.33
C ALA A 112 14.12 9.66 9.61
N PRO A 113 14.24 9.79 8.28
CA PRO A 113 13.50 10.80 7.54
C PRO A 113 12.03 10.43 7.36
N ALA A 114 11.18 11.46 7.29
CA ALA A 114 9.85 11.38 6.69
C ALA A 114 9.91 11.85 5.23
N LEU A 115 9.08 11.27 4.35
CA LEU A 115 8.92 11.81 3.00
C LEU A 115 7.96 13.00 3.04
N ASN A 116 8.36 14.15 2.46
CA ASN A 116 7.44 15.23 2.20
C ASN A 116 6.58 14.85 0.98
N SER A 117 5.27 14.68 1.19
CA SER A 117 4.32 14.31 0.15
C SER A 117 4.30 15.29 -1.03
N ASP A 118 4.61 16.57 -0.80
CA ASP A 118 4.37 17.65 -1.77
C ASP A 118 5.62 17.95 -2.60
N THR A 119 6.80 17.72 -2.02
CA THR A 119 8.09 18.06 -2.65
C THR A 119 8.98 16.86 -2.93
N THR A 120 8.54 15.65 -2.55
CA THR A 120 9.32 14.39 -2.63
C THR A 120 10.68 14.43 -1.91
N ASN A 121 10.93 15.47 -1.12
CA ASN A 121 12.15 15.65 -0.35
C ASN A 121 12.03 14.95 1.00
N TYR A 122 13.16 14.46 1.51
CA TYR A 122 13.22 13.92 2.87
C TYR A 122 13.28 15.03 3.91
N ILE A 123 12.40 14.97 4.90
CA ILE A 123 12.39 15.84 6.07
C ILE A 123 12.98 15.08 7.25
N TYR A 124 13.94 15.70 7.93
CA TYR A 124 14.68 15.14 9.05
C TYR A 124 14.32 15.87 10.35
N ASN A 125 13.10 15.62 10.85
CA ASN A 125 12.60 16.24 12.09
C ASN A 125 12.89 15.34 13.28
N LYS A 126 13.66 15.82 14.26
CA LYS A 126 13.88 15.07 15.52
C LYS A 126 12.56 14.95 16.28
N GLN A 127 12.27 13.75 16.76
CA GLN A 127 11.27 13.57 17.79
C GLN A 127 11.85 14.02 19.14
N ALA A 128 11.31 15.09 19.70
CA ALA A 128 11.87 15.74 20.89
C ALA A 128 11.93 14.79 22.09
N GLU A 129 10.90 13.99 22.31
CA GLU A 129 10.83 13.06 23.44
C GLU A 129 11.93 11.99 23.40
N ILE A 130 12.35 11.60 22.19
CA ILE A 130 13.39 10.59 22.00
C ILE A 130 14.79 11.22 22.09
N TYR A 131 15.01 12.34 21.40
CA TYR A 131 16.32 13.01 21.39
C TYR A 131 16.70 13.69 22.71
N GLN A 132 15.74 13.92 23.59
CA GLN A 132 15.96 14.45 24.95
C GLN A 132 15.99 13.35 26.02
N SER A 133 15.81 12.08 25.64
CA SER A 133 15.85 10.95 26.56
C SER A 133 17.28 10.49 26.79
N ASP A 134 17.73 10.49 28.06
CA ASP A 134 19.04 9.92 28.45
C ASP A 134 18.95 8.39 28.59
N SER A 135 18.70 7.71 27.48
CA SER A 135 18.62 6.25 27.40
C SER A 135 19.09 5.72 26.05
N ASP A 136 19.60 4.50 26.04
CA ASP A 136 20.01 3.82 24.81
C ASP A 136 18.78 3.46 23.95
N GLN A 137 18.88 3.75 22.65
CA GLN A 137 17.86 3.45 21.65
C GLN A 137 18.39 2.51 20.56
N PRO A 138 17.72 1.37 20.32
CA PRO A 138 16.72 0.75 21.19
C PRO A 138 17.31 0.33 22.55
N ALA A 139 16.46 -0.04 23.52
CA ALA A 139 16.89 -0.47 24.84
C ALA A 139 17.68 -1.80 24.88
N SER A 140 17.64 -2.58 23.79
CA SER A 140 18.33 -3.88 23.65
C SER A 140 18.88 -4.01 22.23
N PRO A 141 20.09 -4.57 22.04
CA PRO A 141 20.69 -4.77 20.72
C PRO A 141 20.05 -5.90 19.93
N VAL A 142 19.06 -6.59 20.51
CA VAL A 142 18.28 -7.63 19.87
C VAL A 142 16.84 -7.61 20.38
N LYS A 143 15.88 -7.89 19.51
CA LYS A 143 14.47 -8.09 19.89
C LYS A 143 13.81 -9.16 19.03
N ILE A 144 12.74 -9.75 19.57
CA ILE A 144 11.80 -10.53 18.77
C ILE A 144 10.90 -9.51 18.05
N GLY A 145 10.91 -9.56 16.72
CA GLY A 145 10.01 -8.81 15.86
C GLY A 145 8.64 -9.49 15.81
N MET A 146 8.12 -9.68 14.60
CA MET A 146 6.84 -10.39 14.44
C MET A 146 6.92 -11.86 14.84
N ILE A 147 5.77 -12.38 15.29
CA ILE A 147 5.52 -13.81 15.48
C ILE A 147 4.25 -14.14 14.71
N GLY A 148 4.27 -15.20 13.92
CA GLY A 148 3.12 -15.62 13.14
C GLY A 148 3.31 -16.99 12.51
N TYR A 149 2.60 -17.25 11.42
CA TYR A 149 2.68 -18.51 10.70
C TYR A 149 3.02 -18.26 9.23
N LEU A 150 3.98 -19.02 8.69
CA LEU A 150 4.15 -19.24 7.26
C LEU A 150 3.54 -20.60 6.94
N ARG A 151 2.33 -20.58 6.40
CA ARG A 151 1.48 -21.77 6.27
C ARG A 151 1.38 -22.58 7.58
N GLU A 152 1.86 -23.82 7.63
CA GLU A 152 1.79 -24.71 8.81
C GLU A 152 2.98 -24.55 9.77
N GLN A 153 3.99 -23.74 9.40
CA GLN A 153 5.17 -23.47 10.20
C GLN A 153 4.99 -22.17 11.00
N ARG A 154 5.02 -22.27 12.34
CA ARG A 154 5.10 -21.08 13.19
C ARG A 154 6.48 -20.45 13.08
N VAL A 155 6.56 -19.15 12.93
CA VAL A 155 7.81 -18.41 12.74
C VAL A 155 7.89 -17.19 13.65
N ALA A 156 9.12 -16.74 13.90
CA ALA A 156 9.38 -15.45 14.51
C ALA A 156 10.55 -14.76 13.81
N GLN A 157 10.51 -13.44 13.77
CA GLN A 157 11.64 -12.64 13.30
C GLN A 157 12.54 -12.28 14.47
N ILE A 158 13.84 -12.48 14.33
CA ILE A 158 14.85 -11.96 15.26
C ILE A 158 15.52 -10.77 14.60
N GLN A 159 15.46 -9.60 15.23
CA GLN A 159 16.05 -8.37 14.73
C GLN A 159 17.22 -7.96 15.61
N PHE A 160 18.37 -7.75 14.99
CA PHE A 160 19.60 -7.27 15.61
C PHE A 160 19.85 -5.80 15.27
N PHE A 161 20.26 -5.04 16.27
CA PHE A 161 20.67 -3.65 16.22
C PHE A 161 22.14 -3.58 16.64
N PRO A 162 23.10 -3.63 15.69
CA PRO A 162 24.52 -3.56 16.02
C PRO A 162 24.93 -2.22 16.64
N VAL A 163 24.06 -1.21 16.61
CA VAL A 163 24.28 0.12 17.16
C VAL A 163 23.15 0.44 18.11
N LEU A 164 23.49 0.75 19.37
CA LEU A 164 22.60 1.45 20.29
C LEU A 164 23.07 2.89 20.43
N HIS A 165 22.15 3.84 20.41
CA HIS A 165 22.46 5.27 20.47
C HIS A 165 21.80 5.94 21.67
N ASN A 166 22.57 6.69 22.44
CA ASN A 166 22.05 7.61 23.44
C ASN A 166 22.21 9.05 22.91
N PRO A 167 21.10 9.76 22.62
CA PRO A 167 21.17 11.08 22.00
C PRO A 167 21.63 12.18 22.97
N VAL A 168 21.38 12.04 24.27
CA VAL A 168 21.79 13.03 25.29
C VAL A 168 23.28 12.92 25.59
N ARG A 169 23.79 11.70 25.80
CA ARG A 169 25.22 11.45 26.01
C ARG A 169 26.04 11.52 24.73
N GLN A 170 25.38 11.51 23.57
CA GLN A 170 26.00 11.41 22.25
C GLN A 170 26.97 10.22 22.18
N THR A 171 26.51 9.08 22.69
CA THR A 171 27.30 7.85 22.70
C THR A 171 26.65 6.80 21.82
N VAL A 172 27.48 6.05 21.10
CA VAL A 172 27.08 4.83 20.41
C VAL A 172 27.73 3.63 21.08
N LYS A 173 26.94 2.62 21.42
CA LYS A 173 27.42 1.29 21.77
C LYS A 173 27.35 0.41 20.53
N LEU A 174 28.50 0.09 19.98
CA LEU A 174 28.68 -0.74 18.79
C LEU A 174 28.92 -2.20 19.20
N TYR A 175 28.14 -3.11 18.66
CA TYR A 175 28.28 -4.56 18.83
C TYR A 175 28.93 -5.15 17.58
N LYS A 176 30.23 -5.42 17.64
CA LYS A 176 31.00 -6.02 16.53
C LYS A 176 30.63 -7.49 16.32
N ARG A 177 30.37 -8.17 17.44
CA ARG A 177 29.84 -9.54 17.49
C ARG A 177 28.80 -9.63 18.60
N LEU A 178 27.68 -10.27 18.32
CA LEU A 178 26.61 -10.48 19.30
C LEU A 178 26.04 -11.89 19.17
N ARG A 179 26.24 -12.69 20.22
CA ARG A 179 25.75 -14.06 20.31
C ARG A 179 24.56 -14.12 21.25
N ILE A 180 23.47 -14.72 20.76
CA ILE A 180 22.23 -14.85 21.50
C ILE A 180 21.76 -16.30 21.52
N LYS A 181 20.96 -16.63 22.53
CA LYS A 181 20.17 -17.84 22.59
C LYS A 181 18.69 -17.48 22.51
N VAL A 182 17.97 -18.18 21.64
CA VAL A 182 16.51 -18.17 21.62
C VAL A 182 16.04 -19.49 22.22
N SER A 183 15.32 -19.43 23.34
CA SER A 183 14.77 -20.61 24.02
C SER A 183 13.28 -20.79 23.73
N PHE A 184 12.87 -22.04 23.54
CA PHE A 184 11.51 -22.49 23.29
C PHE A 184 10.94 -23.14 24.54
N SER A 185 10.16 -22.41 25.33
CA SER A 185 9.49 -22.96 26.51
C SER A 185 8.09 -23.48 26.13
N LYS A 186 7.79 -24.76 26.41
CA LYS A 186 6.48 -25.35 26.08
C LYS A 186 5.39 -24.84 27.03
N HIS A 187 4.22 -24.51 26.50
CA HIS A 187 3.01 -24.55 27.31
C HIS A 187 2.68 -26.01 27.72
N THR A 188 2.15 -26.18 28.94
CA THR A 188 1.64 -27.44 29.51
C THR A 188 0.42 -28.04 28.80
N ARG A 189 0.03 -27.53 27.62
CA ARG A 189 -1.00 -28.17 26.78
C ARG A 189 -0.33 -29.02 25.71
N ASN A 190 -0.34 -30.33 25.91
CA ASN A 190 0.04 -31.33 24.91
C ASN A 190 -0.89 -31.23 23.70
N ILE A 191 -0.54 -30.38 22.72
CA ILE A 191 -1.15 -30.43 21.40
C ILE A 191 -0.28 -31.35 20.54
N ILE A 192 -0.67 -32.63 20.46
CA ILE A 192 -0.11 -33.55 19.48
C ILE A 192 -0.79 -33.24 18.15
N ALA A 193 -0.19 -32.36 17.35
CA ALA A 193 -0.64 -32.11 15.99
C ALA A 193 -0.11 -33.21 15.06
N PRO A 194 -0.95 -33.85 14.22
CA PRO A 194 -0.48 -34.77 13.18
C PRO A 194 0.45 -34.06 12.18
N VAL A 195 1.59 -34.69 11.88
CA VAL A 195 2.57 -34.20 10.89
C VAL A 195 2.00 -34.40 9.49
N VAL A 196 1.88 -33.31 8.71
CA VAL A 196 1.56 -33.37 7.29
C VAL A 196 2.84 -33.05 6.50
N GLN A 197 3.14 -33.88 5.51
CA GLN A 197 4.22 -33.67 4.55
C GLN A 197 3.57 -33.16 3.24
N GLU A 198 3.82 -31.91 2.81
CA GLU A 198 3.27 -31.40 1.55
C GLU A 198 4.22 -30.49 0.74
N SER A 199 4.22 -30.73 -0.58
CA SER A 199 4.83 -30.07 -1.74
C SER A 199 6.31 -29.61 -1.65
N SER A 200 7.17 -30.31 -2.41
CA SER A 200 8.61 -30.03 -2.62
C SER A 200 8.98 -28.56 -2.92
N PRO A 201 8.20 -27.76 -3.68
CA PRO A 201 8.58 -26.37 -3.98
C PRO A 201 8.50 -25.42 -2.78
N PHE A 202 7.52 -25.60 -1.89
CA PHE A 202 7.32 -24.69 -0.76
C PHE A 202 8.24 -25.01 0.42
N ASP A 203 8.56 -26.29 0.65
CA ASP A 203 9.58 -26.66 1.63
C ASP A 203 10.93 -26.03 1.28
N LYS A 204 11.30 -25.98 -0.01
CA LYS A 204 12.49 -25.26 -0.48
C LYS A 204 12.43 -23.76 -0.16
N MET A 205 11.27 -23.13 -0.37
CA MET A 205 11.07 -21.71 -0.05
C MET A 205 11.20 -21.44 1.46
N LEU A 206 10.61 -22.30 2.30
CA LEU A 206 10.75 -22.21 3.75
C LEU A 206 12.20 -22.42 4.19
N ASP A 207 12.88 -23.42 3.63
CA ASP A 207 14.28 -23.72 3.94
C ASP A 207 15.22 -22.58 3.52
N SER A 208 14.87 -21.82 2.47
CA SER A 208 15.57 -20.60 2.07
C SER A 208 15.28 -19.40 2.99
N LEU A 209 14.05 -19.24 3.47
CA LEU A 209 13.63 -18.11 4.32
C LEU A 209 14.07 -18.25 5.77
N LEU A 210 14.08 -19.47 6.30
CA LEU A 210 14.31 -19.76 7.71
C LEU A 210 15.77 -20.13 7.94
N ILE A 211 16.40 -19.46 8.91
CA ILE A 211 17.81 -19.75 9.24
C ILE A 211 18.00 -21.11 9.93
N ASN A 212 16.96 -21.63 10.56
CA ASN A 212 16.94 -22.96 11.17
C ASN A 212 15.91 -23.87 10.48
N PRO A 213 16.11 -25.20 10.52
CA PRO A 213 15.20 -26.14 9.87
C PRO A 213 13.76 -25.97 10.35
N ALA A 214 12.81 -26.09 9.42
CA ALA A 214 11.40 -26.11 9.78
C ALA A 214 11.12 -27.21 10.82
N THR A 215 10.27 -26.90 11.80
CA THR A 215 9.95 -27.84 12.87
C THR A 215 9.14 -29.03 12.35
N ARG A 216 9.49 -30.25 12.79
CA ARG A 216 8.77 -31.47 12.40
C ARG A 216 7.33 -31.55 12.93
N GLN A 217 6.99 -30.75 13.94
CA GLN A 217 5.64 -30.63 14.51
C GLN A 217 4.93 -29.42 13.90
N ARG A 218 4.45 -29.56 12.66
CA ARG A 218 3.66 -28.54 11.97
C ARG A 218 2.18 -28.69 12.35
N ARG A 219 1.42 -27.59 12.33
CA ARG A 219 -0.02 -27.63 12.64
C ARG A 219 -0.76 -28.45 11.58
N SER A 220 -1.51 -29.46 12.00
CA SER A 220 -2.37 -30.23 11.09
C SER A 220 -3.60 -29.42 10.69
N ARG A 221 -4.04 -29.54 9.42
CA ARG A 221 -5.27 -28.93 8.90
C ARG A 221 -6.55 -29.32 9.66
N THR A 222 -6.52 -30.29 10.58
CA THR A 222 -7.72 -30.98 11.09
C THR A 222 -8.11 -30.81 12.55
N THR A 223 -7.47 -30.00 13.39
CA THR A 223 -7.88 -29.92 14.81
C THR A 223 -8.24 -28.50 15.29
N ARG A 224 -9.56 -28.25 15.39
CA ARG A 224 -10.14 -27.30 16.35
C ARG A 224 -10.55 -28.09 17.59
N ASP A 225 -10.30 -27.50 18.76
CA ASP A 225 -10.59 -28.00 20.10
C ASP A 225 -11.92 -28.77 20.19
N THR A 226 -11.84 -30.08 20.44
CA THR A 226 -12.97 -30.79 21.04
C THR A 226 -13.08 -30.34 22.49
N PHE A 227 -14.11 -29.55 22.79
CA PHE A 227 -14.59 -29.33 24.15
C PHE A 227 -14.66 -30.68 24.89
N VAL A 228 -13.82 -30.86 25.90
CA VAL A 228 -13.94 -31.96 26.85
C VAL A 228 -15.22 -31.72 27.63
N LYS A 229 -16.30 -32.46 27.31
CA LYS A 229 -17.49 -32.50 28.15
C LYS A 229 -17.09 -33.07 29.52
N GLY A 230 -17.03 -32.20 30.52
CA GLY A 230 -16.98 -32.60 31.92
C GLY A 230 -18.21 -33.42 32.27
N ASN A 231 -17.99 -34.54 32.94
CA ASN A 231 -19.04 -35.37 33.55
C ASN A 231 -19.77 -34.59 34.64
N HIS A 232 -20.98 -34.11 34.35
CA HIS A 232 -21.94 -33.75 35.39
C HIS A 232 -23.04 -34.82 35.47
N LYS A 233 -23.07 -35.50 36.61
CA LYS A 233 -24.11 -36.44 37.01
C LYS A 233 -25.40 -35.67 37.37
N GLY A 234 -26.53 -36.13 36.82
CA GLY A 234 -27.84 -36.18 37.47
C GLY A 234 -28.67 -34.89 37.56
N LEU A 235 -29.83 -34.87 36.87
CA LEU A 235 -31.18 -35.05 37.44
C LEU A 235 -32.25 -34.91 36.33
N PRO A 236 -33.45 -35.51 36.48
CA PRO A 236 -34.33 -35.87 35.36
C PRO A 236 -35.44 -34.84 35.10
N LEU A 237 -35.87 -34.70 33.85
CA LEU A 237 -37.16 -34.08 33.52
C LEU A 237 -38.05 -35.07 32.77
N HIS A 238 -39.28 -35.14 33.27
CA HIS A 238 -40.39 -35.99 32.88
C HIS A 238 -40.95 -35.66 31.48
N ASN A 239 -41.43 -36.74 30.83
CA ASN A 239 -42.46 -36.88 29.80
C ASN A 239 -43.05 -35.62 29.12
N ILE A 240 -42.94 -35.55 27.78
CA ILE A 240 -44.07 -35.25 26.89
C ILE A 240 -44.01 -36.19 25.67
N THR A 241 -45.17 -36.81 25.43
CA THR A 241 -45.52 -37.80 24.42
C THR A 241 -45.33 -37.32 22.98
N VAL A 242 -44.69 -38.13 22.13
CA VAL A 242 -44.63 -37.91 20.66
C VAL A 242 -45.54 -38.92 19.95
N CYS A 243 -46.51 -38.40 19.22
CA CYS A 243 -47.36 -39.15 18.29
C CYS A 243 -46.54 -39.71 17.12
N ARG A 244 -46.82 -40.96 16.74
CA ARG A 244 -46.25 -41.64 15.58
C ARG A 244 -46.73 -41.01 14.27
N GLY A 245 -45.79 -40.59 13.44
CA GLY A 245 -45.98 -40.34 12.01
C GLY A 245 -44.63 -40.43 11.31
N ASN A 246 -44.47 -41.39 10.42
CA ASN A 246 -43.26 -41.63 9.62
C ASN A 246 -42.82 -40.36 8.86
N PRO A 247 -41.50 -40.08 8.83
CA PRO A 247 -40.88 -39.58 7.62
C PRO A 247 -39.80 -40.55 7.11
N LEU A 248 -39.75 -40.63 5.78
CA LEU A 248 -38.76 -41.36 5.00
C LEU A 248 -37.34 -41.11 5.50
N TRP A 249 -36.59 -42.19 5.68
CA TRP A 249 -35.14 -42.19 5.78
C TRP A 249 -34.54 -41.71 4.44
N LEU A 250 -34.19 -40.44 4.34
CA LEU A 250 -33.09 -40.02 3.48
C LEU A 250 -31.79 -40.35 4.22
N PRO A 251 -30.84 -41.08 3.62
CA PRO A 251 -29.55 -41.28 4.25
C PRO A 251 -28.90 -39.90 4.41
N LEU A 252 -28.57 -39.53 5.64
CA LEU A 252 -27.61 -38.48 5.92
C LEU A 252 -26.33 -38.88 5.19
N THR A 253 -26.12 -38.34 4.00
CA THR A 253 -24.84 -38.37 3.32
C THR A 253 -23.86 -37.77 4.31
N LYS A 254 -22.96 -38.62 4.77
CA LYS A 254 -21.81 -38.24 5.58
C LYS A 254 -21.09 -37.19 4.74
N VAL A 255 -21.32 -35.91 5.04
CA VAL A 255 -20.59 -34.81 4.41
C VAL A 255 -19.12 -35.10 4.70
N VAL A 256 -18.43 -35.61 3.68
CA VAL A 256 -16.98 -35.74 3.69
C VAL A 256 -16.49 -34.32 3.88
N ARG A 257 -16.00 -34.05 5.09
CA ARG A 257 -15.51 -32.74 5.47
C ARG A 257 -14.30 -32.45 4.60
N ASP A 258 -14.43 -31.49 3.71
CA ASP A 258 -13.32 -30.99 2.94
C ASP A 258 -12.23 -30.47 3.89
N THR A 259 -11.07 -31.13 3.85
CA THR A 259 -9.88 -30.86 4.66
C THR A 259 -8.96 -29.84 4.00
N THR A 260 -9.36 -29.19 2.90
CA THR A 260 -8.51 -28.29 2.11
C THR A 260 -8.61 -26.83 2.56
N CYS A 261 -8.29 -26.57 3.83
CA CYS A 261 -8.10 -25.20 4.30
C CYS A 261 -6.63 -24.79 4.18
N PRO A 262 -6.21 -24.10 3.09
CA PRO A 262 -4.84 -23.64 2.99
C PRO A 262 -4.58 -22.61 4.09
N SER A 263 -3.46 -22.77 4.79
CA SER A 263 -3.02 -21.74 5.72
C SER A 263 -2.64 -20.49 4.91
N PRO A 264 -2.99 -19.29 5.39
CA PRO A 264 -2.66 -18.06 4.70
C PRO A 264 -1.18 -18.00 4.34
N GLN A 265 -0.88 -17.58 3.11
CA GLN A 265 0.50 -17.30 2.78
C GLN A 265 0.91 -15.95 3.37
N PRO A 266 2.15 -15.86 3.90
CA PRO A 266 2.73 -14.58 4.28
C PRO A 266 2.76 -13.65 3.07
N ALA A 267 2.52 -12.38 3.33
CA ALA A 267 2.63 -11.34 2.32
C ALA A 267 3.14 -10.06 2.98
N LEU A 268 3.69 -9.17 2.17
CA LEU A 268 3.92 -7.79 2.56
C LEU A 268 2.71 -6.97 2.10
N LYS A 269 2.12 -6.25 3.04
CA LYS A 269 1.12 -5.25 2.78
C LYS A 269 1.82 -3.96 2.38
N ILE A 270 1.61 -3.53 1.15
CA ILE A 270 2.14 -2.30 0.56
C ILE A 270 1.03 -1.26 0.57
N SER A 271 1.19 -0.19 1.34
CA SER A 271 0.21 0.89 1.45
C SER A 271 0.51 2.00 0.45
N ILE A 272 -0.48 2.35 -0.37
CA ILE A 272 -0.39 3.28 -1.50
C ILE A 272 -1.29 4.47 -1.23
N GLU A 273 -0.71 5.67 -1.22
CA GLU A 273 -1.46 6.92 -0.98
C GLU A 273 -1.72 7.70 -2.27
N LYS A 274 -0.81 7.60 -3.24
CA LYS A 274 -0.86 8.37 -4.49
C LYS A 274 -0.83 7.46 -5.71
N THR A 275 -1.51 7.87 -6.77
CA THR A 275 -1.38 7.20 -8.07
C THR A 275 -0.01 7.50 -8.68
N GLY A 276 0.68 6.48 -9.19
CA GLY A 276 1.98 6.64 -9.85
C GLY A 276 2.81 5.36 -9.90
N VAL A 277 4.08 5.49 -10.30
CA VAL A 277 5.04 4.39 -10.32
C VAL A 277 5.86 4.40 -9.04
N TYR A 278 5.91 3.26 -8.37
CA TYR A 278 6.58 3.05 -7.11
C TYR A 278 7.88 2.28 -7.30
N ALA A 279 8.86 2.56 -6.45
CA ALA A 279 10.14 1.85 -6.39
C ALA A 279 10.39 1.35 -4.96
N ILE A 280 10.65 0.06 -4.81
CA ILE A 280 11.04 -0.59 -3.54
C ILE A 280 12.40 -1.24 -3.75
N SER A 281 13.42 -0.74 -3.08
CA SER A 281 14.78 -1.26 -3.15
C SER A 281 15.00 -2.41 -2.18
N TYR A 282 16.07 -3.18 -2.39
CA TYR A 282 16.57 -4.16 -1.42
C TYR A 282 16.80 -3.58 -0.02
N ALA A 283 17.30 -2.34 0.07
CA ALA A 283 17.48 -1.68 1.36
C ALA A 283 16.15 -1.44 2.10
N ASP A 284 15.05 -1.21 1.38
CA ASP A 284 13.72 -1.03 1.99
C ASP A 284 13.19 -2.34 2.61
N PHE A 285 13.58 -3.52 2.09
CA PHE A 285 13.26 -4.81 2.73
C PHE A 285 14.19 -5.11 3.92
N LEU A 286 15.48 -4.80 3.80
CA LEU A 286 16.42 -4.94 4.92
C LEU A 286 16.04 -4.06 6.12
N ALA A 287 15.48 -2.88 5.88
CA ALA A 287 14.91 -2.01 6.90
C ALA A 287 13.81 -2.68 7.74
N LEU A 288 13.08 -3.64 7.16
CA LEU A 288 12.10 -4.47 7.86
C LEU A 288 12.75 -5.66 8.57
N GLY A 289 14.06 -5.85 8.43
CA GLY A 289 14.80 -7.03 8.88
C GLY A 289 14.57 -8.26 7.99
N LEU A 290 14.20 -8.07 6.72
CA LEU A 290 14.04 -9.14 5.75
C LEU A 290 15.16 -9.11 4.72
N ASP A 291 15.90 -10.20 4.63
CA ASP A 291 16.84 -10.41 3.53
C ASP A 291 16.17 -11.27 2.44
N LEU A 292 15.94 -10.68 1.27
CA LEU A 292 15.33 -11.37 0.14
C LEU A 292 16.35 -12.00 -0.81
N SER A 293 17.66 -11.79 -0.61
CA SER A 293 18.69 -12.36 -1.50
C SER A 293 18.80 -13.88 -1.41
N VAL A 294 18.12 -14.49 -0.44
CA VAL A 294 17.99 -15.93 -0.27
C VAL A 294 16.86 -16.55 -1.11
N LEU A 295 16.08 -15.71 -1.80
CA LEU A 295 14.89 -16.10 -2.56
C LEU A 295 15.13 -15.99 -4.06
N ASP A 296 14.43 -16.85 -4.81
CA ASP A 296 14.29 -16.71 -6.24
C ASP A 296 13.42 -15.49 -6.56
N ALA A 297 14.00 -14.50 -7.23
CA ALA A 297 13.31 -13.27 -7.59
C ALA A 297 12.09 -13.53 -8.49
N GLN A 298 12.09 -14.60 -9.28
CA GLN A 298 10.96 -14.96 -10.16
C GLN A 298 9.70 -15.31 -9.38
N GLN A 299 9.86 -15.80 -8.14
CA GLN A 299 8.73 -16.15 -7.28
C GLN A 299 8.04 -14.93 -6.68
N ILE A 300 8.66 -13.75 -6.72
CA ILE A 300 8.04 -12.53 -6.21
C ILE A 300 6.82 -12.18 -7.09
N GLN A 301 5.66 -12.03 -6.46
CA GLN A 301 4.41 -11.65 -7.10
C GLN A 301 3.76 -10.49 -6.36
N MET A 302 3.15 -9.57 -7.10
CA MET A 302 2.27 -8.55 -6.55
C MET A 302 0.82 -8.81 -6.95
N THR A 303 -0.13 -8.56 -6.04
CA THR A 303 -1.57 -8.60 -6.33
C THR A 303 -2.30 -7.39 -5.75
N HIS A 304 -3.40 -7.01 -6.40
CA HIS A 304 -4.34 -6.02 -5.91
C HIS A 304 -5.75 -6.58 -6.01
N GLN A 305 -6.48 -6.60 -4.89
CA GLN A 305 -7.81 -7.22 -4.77
C GLN A 305 -7.91 -8.70 -5.20
N GLY A 306 -6.78 -9.39 -5.32
CA GLY A 306 -6.70 -10.79 -5.77
C GLY A 306 -6.22 -10.94 -7.21
N GLU A 307 -6.17 -9.86 -7.98
CA GLU A 307 -5.72 -9.84 -9.36
C GLU A 307 -4.20 -9.58 -9.45
N PRO A 308 -3.46 -10.24 -10.37
CA PRO A 308 -2.03 -10.02 -10.55
C PRO A 308 -1.69 -8.59 -11.02
N VAL A 309 -0.67 -8.01 -10.40
CA VAL A 309 -0.08 -6.72 -10.77
C VAL A 309 1.28 -6.96 -11.38
N SER A 310 1.51 -6.40 -12.56
CA SER A 310 2.79 -6.55 -13.26
C SER A 310 3.89 -5.70 -12.61
N ILE A 311 5.00 -6.37 -12.31
CA ILE A 311 6.18 -5.76 -11.68
C ILE A 311 7.41 -5.89 -12.57
N LEU A 312 8.38 -4.99 -12.39
CA LEU A 312 9.73 -5.11 -12.94
C LEU A 312 10.71 -5.17 -11.79
N ILE A 313 11.62 -6.14 -11.81
CA ILE A 313 12.75 -6.17 -10.90
C ILE A 313 13.99 -5.81 -11.71
N ALA A 314 14.52 -4.62 -11.51
CA ALA A 314 15.80 -4.25 -12.11
C ALA A 314 16.93 -4.84 -11.26
N GLY A 315 17.85 -5.58 -11.90
CA GLY A 315 19.00 -6.22 -11.23
C GLY A 315 18.88 -7.73 -11.04
N GLU A 316 17.72 -8.35 -11.32
CA GLU A 316 17.47 -9.80 -11.13
C GLU A 316 18.24 -10.74 -12.11
N GLU A 317 19.27 -10.26 -12.78
CA GLU A 317 20.05 -11.00 -13.78
C GLU A 317 20.80 -12.19 -13.16
N ASP A 318 21.03 -12.14 -11.86
CA ASP A 318 21.63 -13.20 -11.04
C ASP A 318 20.58 -14.15 -10.41
N GLY A 319 19.29 -13.89 -10.65
CA GLY A 319 18.16 -14.72 -10.20
C GLY A 319 17.69 -14.48 -8.76
N VAL A 320 18.31 -13.55 -8.02
CA VAL A 320 17.92 -13.21 -6.65
C VAL A 320 17.50 -11.73 -6.56
N PHE A 321 16.80 -11.36 -5.49
CA PHE A 321 16.52 -9.95 -5.20
C PHE A 321 17.57 -9.44 -4.20
N GLY A 322 18.70 -8.98 -4.71
CA GLY A 322 19.92 -8.67 -3.98
C GLY A 322 20.29 -7.19 -3.88
N ARG A 323 21.51 -6.93 -3.43
CA ARG A 323 22.02 -5.55 -3.23
C ARG A 323 22.10 -4.80 -4.57
N GLY A 324 21.33 -3.73 -4.67
CA GLY A 324 21.27 -2.88 -5.87
C GLY A 324 19.95 -3.03 -6.61
N ASP A 325 19.19 -4.08 -6.31
CA ASP A 325 17.94 -4.38 -7.01
C ASP A 325 16.80 -3.49 -6.55
N VAL A 326 15.90 -3.22 -7.50
CA VAL A 326 14.73 -2.38 -7.28
C VAL A 326 13.51 -2.99 -7.96
N LEU A 327 12.44 -3.15 -7.18
CA LEU A 327 11.13 -3.54 -7.65
C LEU A 327 10.33 -2.29 -8.04
N TYR A 328 9.88 -2.24 -9.29
CA TYR A 328 9.01 -1.21 -9.84
C TYR A 328 7.61 -1.74 -10.15
N PHE A 329 6.60 -0.93 -9.85
CA PHE A 329 5.20 -1.23 -10.18
C PHE A 329 4.37 0.05 -10.26
N TYR A 330 3.28 0.03 -11.02
CA TYR A 330 2.28 1.10 -11.02
C TYR A 330 1.18 0.78 -10.01
N ALA A 331 0.72 1.80 -9.29
CA ALA A 331 -0.35 1.67 -8.33
C ALA A 331 -1.25 2.90 -8.31
N GLN A 332 -2.52 2.71 -7.96
CA GLN A 332 -3.53 3.75 -7.87
C GLN A 332 -3.83 4.09 -6.40
N ALA A 333 -4.05 5.37 -6.14
CA ALA A 333 -4.62 5.84 -4.87
C ALA A 333 -5.98 5.17 -4.60
N ALA A 334 -6.38 5.10 -3.33
CA ALA A 334 -7.69 4.57 -2.99
C ALA A 334 -8.78 5.52 -3.50
N ASN A 335 -9.84 4.95 -4.07
CA ASN A 335 -11.06 5.68 -4.38
C ASN A 335 -12.19 5.11 -3.50
N GLY A 336 -12.65 5.89 -2.52
CA GLY A 336 -13.76 5.50 -1.66
C GLY A 336 -13.77 6.17 -0.27
N LEU A 337 -14.91 6.04 0.42
CA LEU A 337 -15.23 6.77 1.65
C LEU A 337 -14.47 6.28 2.91
N TYR A 338 -13.90 5.08 2.86
CA TYR A 338 -13.50 4.35 4.08
C TYR A 338 -11.99 4.25 4.31
N THR A 339 -11.17 4.55 3.30
CA THR A 339 -9.71 4.44 3.42
C THR A 339 -9.02 5.47 2.55
N ARG A 340 -7.94 6.06 3.09
CA ARG A 340 -7.03 6.92 2.33
C ARG A 340 -5.97 6.12 1.58
N ASN A 341 -5.70 4.90 2.04
CA ASN A 341 -4.61 4.08 1.53
C ASN A 341 -5.18 2.90 0.75
N ASN A 342 -4.70 2.73 -0.48
CA ASN A 342 -4.93 1.52 -1.25
C ASN A 342 -3.91 0.45 -0.84
N VAL A 343 -4.26 -0.82 -1.00
CA VAL A 343 -3.44 -1.94 -0.53
C VAL A 343 -3.08 -2.87 -1.68
N TYR A 344 -1.78 -3.06 -1.84
CA TYR A 344 -1.18 -4.03 -2.74
C TYR A 344 -0.45 -5.08 -1.89
N TRP A 345 -0.44 -6.33 -2.34
CA TRP A 345 0.14 -7.44 -1.61
C TRP A 345 1.34 -7.98 -2.37
N LEU A 346 2.51 -7.99 -1.75
CA LEU A 346 3.68 -8.69 -2.28
C LEU A 346 3.81 -10.04 -1.60
N SER A 347 3.83 -11.12 -2.36
CA SER A 347 3.92 -12.50 -1.85
C SER A 347 4.85 -13.35 -2.71
N LEU A 348 5.10 -14.58 -2.28
CA LEU A 348 5.87 -15.56 -3.04
C LEU A 348 4.92 -16.55 -3.72
N ASN A 349 4.99 -16.65 -5.03
CA ASN A 349 4.31 -17.65 -5.83
C ASN A 349 5.36 -18.59 -6.48
N PRO A 350 5.38 -19.89 -6.13
CA PRO A 350 6.30 -20.85 -6.74
C PRO A 350 6.21 -20.95 -8.26
N ASP A 351 5.05 -20.64 -8.84
CA ASP A 351 4.81 -20.64 -10.29
C ASP A 351 5.17 -19.30 -10.96
N GLY A 352 5.66 -18.33 -10.18
CA GLY A 352 6.06 -17.00 -10.64
C GLY A 352 4.96 -15.94 -10.55
N GLY A 353 5.37 -14.67 -10.64
CA GLY A 353 4.48 -13.51 -10.66
C GLY A 353 4.32 -12.89 -12.05
N ALA A 354 3.29 -12.06 -12.23
CA ALA A 354 3.18 -11.21 -13.42
C ALA A 354 4.40 -10.28 -13.52
N ARG A 355 4.98 -10.16 -14.71
CA ARG A 355 6.12 -9.28 -15.00
C ARG A 355 5.72 -8.25 -16.05
N LEU A 356 6.36 -7.07 -16.03
CA LEU A 356 6.14 -6.05 -17.05
C LEU A 356 6.43 -6.61 -18.43
N ASN A 357 5.46 -6.42 -19.32
CA ASN A 357 5.64 -6.54 -20.75
C ASN A 357 5.86 -5.15 -21.34
N PHE A 358 6.46 -5.11 -22.53
CA PHE A 358 6.79 -3.87 -23.20
C PHE A 358 6.02 -3.76 -24.51
N LYS A 359 5.75 -2.53 -24.93
CA LYS A 359 5.11 -2.24 -26.21
C LYS A 359 6.02 -1.34 -27.05
N GLU A 360 6.00 -1.55 -28.37
CA GLU A 360 6.72 -0.67 -29.28
C GLU A 360 6.08 0.72 -29.30
N GLY A 361 6.91 1.74 -29.18
CA GLY A 361 6.52 3.16 -29.18
C GLY A 361 7.47 4.04 -29.99
N THR A 362 8.25 3.48 -30.91
CA THR A 362 9.16 4.25 -31.77
C THR A 362 8.38 5.23 -32.65
N PRO A 363 8.59 6.56 -32.52
CA PRO A 363 7.87 7.56 -33.32
C PRO A 363 8.33 7.56 -34.79
N ALA A 364 7.41 7.86 -35.70
CA ALA A 364 7.65 7.90 -37.14
C ALA A 364 7.16 9.22 -37.77
N PRO A 365 7.96 9.93 -38.59
CA PRO A 365 7.59 11.24 -39.16
C PRO A 365 6.33 11.26 -40.01
N SER A 366 5.88 10.11 -40.53
CA SER A 366 4.68 9.99 -41.37
C SER A 366 3.37 9.89 -40.58
N LEU A 367 3.44 9.72 -39.26
CA LEU A 367 2.25 9.60 -38.41
C LEU A 367 1.68 10.98 -38.06
N PRO A 368 0.34 11.12 -37.97
CA PRO A 368 -0.28 12.33 -37.46
C PRO A 368 0.13 12.58 -35.99
N GLU A 369 0.32 13.84 -35.63
CA GLU A 369 0.59 14.23 -34.24
C GLU A 369 -0.71 14.43 -33.46
N LEU A 370 -0.72 13.95 -32.22
CA LEU A 370 -1.74 14.26 -31.22
C LEU A 370 -1.09 15.09 -30.11
N THR A 371 -1.50 16.35 -30.00
CA THR A 371 -0.91 17.36 -29.10
C THR A 371 -1.88 17.89 -28.05
N GLU A 372 -3.15 17.52 -28.15
CA GLU A 372 -4.24 17.95 -27.29
C GLU A 372 -5.07 16.75 -26.83
N PHE A 373 -5.67 16.86 -25.65
CA PHE A 373 -6.54 15.85 -25.07
C PHE A 373 -7.61 16.50 -24.19
N THR A 374 -8.67 15.75 -23.87
CA THR A 374 -9.67 16.19 -22.90
C THR A 374 -9.19 15.87 -21.49
N GLN A 375 -9.08 16.90 -20.65
CA GLN A 375 -8.76 16.79 -19.23
C GLN A 375 -10.00 17.05 -18.40
N THR A 376 -10.22 16.20 -17.39
CA THR A 376 -11.24 16.41 -16.35
C THR A 376 -10.55 16.80 -15.05
N VAL A 377 -10.97 17.92 -14.45
CA VAL A 377 -10.55 18.31 -13.10
C VAL A 377 -11.76 18.20 -12.18
N HIS A 378 -11.66 17.31 -11.20
CA HIS A 378 -12.66 17.09 -10.16
C HIS A 378 -12.20 17.75 -8.85
N VAL A 379 -13.07 18.53 -8.21
CA VAL A 379 -12.85 19.07 -6.87
C VAL A 379 -14.07 18.83 -5.99
N GLU A 380 -13.82 18.41 -4.77
CA GLU A 380 -14.82 18.17 -3.74
C GLU A 380 -14.25 18.55 -2.37
N ASN A 381 -15.12 18.81 -1.41
CA ASN A 381 -14.74 18.99 -0.02
C ASN A 381 -15.74 18.23 0.83
N ASN A 382 -15.31 17.29 1.66
CA ASN A 382 -16.22 16.37 2.36
C ASN A 382 -16.36 16.75 3.84
N ASN A 383 -16.76 18.00 4.09
CA ASN A 383 -16.78 18.60 5.43
C ASN A 383 -18.14 18.52 6.14
N LEU A 384 -19.22 18.22 5.43
CA LEU A 384 -20.56 18.15 5.99
C LEU A 384 -21.11 16.73 5.89
N TYR A 385 -21.28 16.07 7.03
CA TYR A 385 -21.92 14.76 7.11
C TYR A 385 -23.41 14.88 7.47
N SER A 386 -24.29 14.27 6.67
CA SER A 386 -25.73 14.20 6.93
C SER A 386 -26.18 12.77 7.25
N SER A 387 -26.50 12.49 8.52
CA SER A 387 -27.01 11.18 8.93
C SER A 387 -28.49 10.95 8.54
N ARG A 388 -29.19 11.97 8.05
CA ARG A 388 -30.64 11.95 7.78
C ARG A 388 -30.98 11.79 6.30
N MET A 389 -29.99 11.52 5.45
CA MET A 389 -30.22 11.26 4.02
C MET A 389 -31.11 10.02 3.84
N PRO A 390 -32.24 10.13 3.11
CA PRO A 390 -33.06 8.97 2.76
C PRO A 390 -32.26 8.02 1.84
N ASP A 391 -32.39 6.71 2.06
CA ASP A 391 -31.74 5.65 1.25
C ASP A 391 -30.22 5.46 1.50
N SER A 392 -29.87 5.25 2.77
CA SER A 392 -28.56 5.56 3.36
C SER A 392 -27.39 4.61 3.10
N THR A 393 -27.52 3.58 2.25
CA THR A 393 -26.40 2.64 2.01
C THR A 393 -25.67 2.85 0.70
N ASN A 394 -26.36 3.43 -0.31
CA ASN A 394 -25.81 3.56 -1.67
C ASN A 394 -25.67 5.02 -2.12
N ARG A 395 -26.05 5.99 -1.28
CA ARG A 395 -25.90 7.42 -1.54
C ARG A 395 -24.76 7.98 -0.70
N ASP A 396 -24.19 9.08 -1.18
CA ASP A 396 -23.21 9.83 -0.42
C ASP A 396 -23.89 10.55 0.76
N HIS A 397 -23.19 10.59 1.88
CA HIS A 397 -23.60 11.29 3.09
C HIS A 397 -22.67 12.45 3.42
N LEU A 398 -21.56 12.57 2.69
CA LEU A 398 -20.62 13.65 2.80
C LEU A 398 -20.90 14.66 1.67
N PHE A 399 -20.85 15.92 2.04
CA PHE A 399 -21.12 17.05 1.16
C PHE A 399 -20.13 18.18 1.44
N TRP A 400 -19.95 19.05 0.46
CA TRP A 400 -19.20 20.30 0.59
C TRP A 400 -19.88 21.27 1.51
N LYS A 401 -21.16 21.55 1.25
CA LYS A 401 -21.90 22.57 1.97
C LYS A 401 -23.40 22.39 1.82
N GLU A 402 -24.14 22.81 2.83
CA GLU A 402 -25.58 23.08 2.74
C GLU A 402 -25.78 24.54 2.34
N LEU A 403 -26.58 24.79 1.31
CA LEU A 403 -26.97 26.11 0.86
C LEU A 403 -28.48 26.29 1.02
N GLY A 404 -28.88 27.37 1.67
CA GLY A 404 -30.27 27.81 1.69
C GLY A 404 -30.57 28.85 0.61
N ALA A 405 -31.85 29.16 0.45
CA ALA A 405 -32.35 30.26 -0.36
C ALA A 405 -31.55 31.56 -0.15
N GLY A 406 -30.97 32.10 -1.23
CA GLY A 406 -30.17 33.32 -1.23
C GLY A 406 -28.68 33.12 -0.94
N ASP A 407 -28.27 31.91 -0.54
CA ASP A 407 -26.86 31.60 -0.27
C ASP A 407 -26.10 31.25 -1.56
N SER A 408 -24.77 31.38 -1.48
CA SER A 408 -23.85 30.92 -2.51
C SER A 408 -22.65 30.15 -1.94
N LEU A 409 -21.97 29.46 -2.85
CA LEU A 409 -20.69 28.79 -2.60
C LEU A 409 -19.73 29.06 -3.74
N ASP A 410 -18.58 29.64 -3.41
CA ASP A 410 -17.42 29.68 -4.30
C ASP A 410 -16.66 28.36 -4.24
N MET A 411 -16.48 27.75 -5.40
CA MET A 411 -15.74 26.50 -5.60
C MET A 411 -14.48 26.83 -6.42
N PRO A 412 -13.33 27.07 -5.78
CA PRO A 412 -12.08 27.36 -6.47
C PRO A 412 -11.55 26.11 -7.18
N ILE A 413 -11.06 26.28 -8.39
CA ILE A 413 -10.50 25.21 -9.22
C ILE A 413 -9.32 25.73 -10.02
N THR A 414 -8.22 24.97 -10.07
CA THR A 414 -7.03 25.33 -10.84
C THR A 414 -6.97 24.44 -12.08
N LEU A 415 -6.91 25.06 -13.25
CA LEU A 415 -6.78 24.38 -14.53
C LEU A 415 -5.36 24.57 -15.05
N HIS A 416 -4.84 23.55 -15.71
CA HIS A 416 -3.49 23.56 -16.24
C HIS A 416 -3.45 23.21 -17.72
N HIS A 417 -2.54 23.86 -18.44
CA HIS A 417 -2.22 23.60 -19.85
C HIS A 417 -3.42 23.75 -20.78
N LEU A 418 -4.28 24.72 -20.51
CA LEU A 418 -5.46 25.05 -21.29
C LEU A 418 -5.07 25.30 -22.75
N ALA A 419 -5.58 24.47 -23.65
CA ALA A 419 -5.35 24.65 -25.08
C ALA A 419 -5.96 25.98 -25.54
N GLN A 420 -5.24 26.70 -26.39
CA GLN A 420 -5.68 27.99 -26.93
C GLN A 420 -6.62 27.82 -28.15
N THR A 421 -7.05 26.60 -28.42
CA THR A 421 -7.95 26.25 -29.52
C THR A 421 -9.38 26.70 -29.22
N SER A 422 -10.16 26.94 -30.28
CA SER A 422 -11.60 27.17 -30.16
C SER A 422 -12.28 25.86 -29.79
N GLY A 423 -12.34 25.57 -28.48
CA GLY A 423 -12.97 24.39 -27.90
C GLY A 423 -14.20 24.74 -27.07
N ASN A 424 -14.91 23.69 -26.66
CA ASN A 424 -15.93 23.77 -25.63
C ASN A 424 -15.36 23.24 -24.32
N ALA A 425 -15.85 23.75 -23.20
CA ALA A 425 -15.65 23.18 -21.88
C ALA A 425 -17.00 22.83 -21.26
N THR A 426 -17.04 21.76 -20.47
CA THR A 426 -18.24 21.31 -19.77
C THR A 426 -18.03 21.42 -18.27
N ILE A 427 -18.89 22.19 -17.59
CA ILE A 427 -18.88 22.38 -16.14
C ILE A 427 -20.06 21.62 -15.54
N ARG A 428 -19.80 20.85 -14.48
CA ARG A 428 -20.80 20.05 -13.77
C ARG A 428 -20.72 20.31 -12.28
N VAL A 429 -21.87 20.59 -11.67
CA VAL A 429 -22.01 20.65 -10.22
C VAL A 429 -23.00 19.56 -9.79
N MET A 430 -22.58 18.69 -8.88
CA MET A 430 -23.43 17.66 -8.33
C MET A 430 -24.12 18.15 -7.07
N LEU A 431 -25.45 18.11 -7.07
CA LEU A 431 -26.31 18.60 -6.01
C LEU A 431 -27.21 17.48 -5.46
N GLN A 432 -27.72 17.70 -4.27
CA GLN A 432 -28.74 16.87 -3.66
C GLN A 432 -29.78 17.74 -2.94
N GLY A 433 -31.05 17.59 -3.31
CA GLY A 433 -32.15 18.34 -2.70
C GLY A 433 -32.37 17.89 -1.26
N LYS A 434 -32.43 18.85 -0.32
CA LYS A 434 -32.76 18.58 1.08
C LYS A 434 -34.23 18.85 1.37
N THR A 435 -34.83 19.83 0.69
CA THR A 435 -36.25 20.16 0.82
C THR A 435 -37.08 19.55 -0.30
N ASP A 436 -38.38 19.43 -0.06
CA ASP A 436 -39.41 19.13 -1.04
C ASP A 436 -40.66 19.89 -0.59
N ASN A 437 -41.13 20.84 -1.40
CA ASN A 437 -42.40 21.51 -1.23
C ASN A 437 -43.39 21.11 -2.32
N ARG A 438 -44.03 19.96 -2.15
CA ARG A 438 -45.14 19.41 -2.95
C ARG A 438 -46.24 20.35 -3.49
N ALA A 439 -46.35 21.59 -2.99
CA ALA A 439 -47.28 22.60 -3.51
C ALA A 439 -46.67 23.49 -4.61
N ILE A 440 -45.36 23.47 -4.80
CA ILE A 440 -44.58 24.26 -5.74
C ILE A 440 -43.67 23.29 -6.50
N ASP A 441 -43.78 23.25 -7.83
CA ASP A 441 -42.94 22.42 -8.70
C ASP A 441 -42.58 23.26 -9.93
N PRO A 442 -41.31 23.61 -10.16
CA PRO A 442 -40.12 23.21 -9.40
C PRO A 442 -39.90 24.04 -8.12
N ASP A 443 -39.45 23.41 -7.03
CA ASP A 443 -39.19 24.08 -5.75
C ASP A 443 -37.75 24.56 -5.51
N HIS A 444 -36.78 24.11 -6.32
CA HIS A 444 -35.40 24.56 -6.29
C HIS A 444 -35.03 25.43 -7.50
N HIS A 445 -34.23 26.48 -7.27
CA HIS A 445 -33.61 27.25 -8.34
C HIS A 445 -32.14 27.54 -8.06
N THR A 446 -31.28 27.11 -8.98
CA THR A 446 -29.83 27.21 -8.85
C THR A 446 -29.15 27.81 -10.08
N LYS A 447 -28.14 28.66 -9.87
CA LYS A 447 -27.34 29.28 -10.93
C LYS A 447 -25.87 28.94 -10.79
N ILE A 448 -25.18 28.85 -11.94
CA ILE A 448 -23.73 28.69 -12.02
C ILE A 448 -23.14 29.95 -12.64
N LEU A 449 -22.18 30.54 -11.92
CA LEU A 449 -21.34 31.62 -12.42
C LEU A 449 -19.90 31.11 -12.56
N LEU A 450 -19.24 31.44 -13.67
CA LEU A 450 -17.82 31.20 -13.89
C LEU A 450 -17.09 32.53 -13.86
N ASN A 451 -16.14 32.67 -12.94
CA ASN A 451 -15.33 33.89 -12.78
C ASN A 451 -16.18 35.16 -12.64
N GLY A 452 -17.35 35.05 -11.99
CA GLY A 452 -18.33 36.11 -11.78
C GLY A 452 -19.35 36.32 -12.91
N VAL A 453 -19.26 35.57 -14.01
CA VAL A 453 -20.20 35.66 -15.14
C VAL A 453 -21.20 34.50 -15.05
N GLU A 454 -22.50 34.79 -15.04
CA GLU A 454 -23.54 33.77 -15.10
C GLU A 454 -23.47 33.00 -16.43
N ILE A 455 -23.38 31.67 -16.34
CA ILE A 455 -23.27 30.78 -17.50
C ILE A 455 -24.42 29.79 -17.60
N HIS A 456 -25.16 29.56 -16.52
CA HIS A 456 -26.28 28.62 -16.51
C HIS A 456 -27.25 28.88 -15.35
N GLU A 457 -28.52 28.60 -15.58
CA GLU A 457 -29.60 28.55 -14.58
C GLU A 457 -30.39 27.24 -14.70
N ALA A 458 -30.84 26.69 -13.57
CA ALA A 458 -31.61 25.44 -13.56
C ALA A 458 -32.68 25.45 -12.47
N TYR A 459 -33.88 25.04 -12.85
CA TYR A 459 -34.98 24.75 -11.94
C TYR A 459 -35.19 23.24 -11.86
N TRP A 460 -35.39 22.73 -10.64
CA TRP A 460 -35.57 21.30 -10.39
C TRP A 460 -36.37 21.08 -9.10
N ASP A 461 -36.82 19.86 -8.87
CA ASP A 461 -37.81 19.56 -7.82
C ASP A 461 -37.37 18.44 -6.87
N GLY A 462 -37.60 18.67 -5.59
CA GLY A 462 -37.64 17.67 -4.54
C GLY A 462 -36.29 17.13 -4.06
N GLN A 463 -36.36 16.11 -3.20
CA GLN A 463 -35.20 15.52 -2.49
C GLN A 463 -34.38 14.55 -3.35
N THR A 464 -34.00 14.96 -4.56
CA THR A 464 -33.26 14.13 -5.52
C THR A 464 -31.80 14.54 -5.68
N VAL A 465 -30.98 13.63 -6.21
CA VAL A 465 -29.68 13.99 -6.79
C VAL A 465 -29.93 14.75 -8.08
N PHE A 466 -29.25 15.88 -8.26
CA PHE A 466 -29.37 16.72 -9.45
C PHE A 466 -27.99 17.11 -9.96
N ARG A 467 -27.69 16.77 -11.21
CA ARG A 467 -26.43 17.10 -11.89
C ARG A 467 -26.66 18.30 -12.78
N GLN A 468 -26.30 19.49 -12.30
CA GLN A 468 -26.39 20.71 -13.09
C GLN A 468 -25.18 20.79 -14.02
N GLU A 469 -25.42 20.72 -15.34
CA GLU A 469 -24.37 20.66 -16.36
C GLU A 469 -24.55 21.76 -17.40
N VAL A 470 -23.46 22.44 -17.75
CA VAL A 470 -23.41 23.44 -18.83
C VAL A 470 -22.20 23.20 -19.70
N THR A 471 -22.39 23.27 -21.02
CA THR A 471 -21.30 23.30 -21.99
C THR A 471 -21.26 24.67 -22.67
N GLY A 472 -20.09 25.31 -22.63
CA GLY A 472 -19.88 26.63 -23.19
C GLY A 472 -18.51 26.76 -23.85
N SER A 473 -18.16 27.96 -24.30
CA SER A 473 -16.86 28.20 -24.91
C SER A 473 -15.74 28.05 -23.87
N GLN A 474 -14.71 27.27 -24.21
CA GLN A 474 -13.50 27.13 -23.40
C GLN A 474 -12.80 28.49 -23.18
N ALA A 475 -12.99 29.47 -24.07
CA ALA A 475 -12.42 30.81 -23.95
C ALA A 475 -12.86 31.55 -22.67
N MET A 476 -13.89 31.07 -21.96
CA MET A 476 -14.31 31.61 -20.67
C MET A 476 -13.44 31.14 -19.49
N LEU A 477 -12.67 30.05 -19.68
CA LEU A 477 -11.72 29.53 -18.71
C LEU A 477 -10.40 30.31 -18.74
N ARG A 478 -9.73 30.36 -17.59
CA ARG A 478 -8.39 30.95 -17.44
C ARG A 478 -7.37 29.84 -17.20
N GLU A 479 -6.16 30.00 -17.74
CA GLU A 479 -5.02 29.21 -17.28
C GLU A 479 -4.76 29.50 -15.79
N GLY A 480 -4.60 28.47 -14.97
CA GLY A 480 -4.48 28.60 -13.52
C GLY A 480 -5.83 28.73 -12.82
N ALA A 481 -5.94 29.72 -11.92
CA ALA A 481 -7.06 29.83 -11.00
C ALA A 481 -8.36 30.28 -11.70
N ASN A 482 -9.43 29.50 -11.46
CA ASN A 482 -10.82 29.82 -11.80
C ASN A 482 -11.68 29.68 -10.55
N THR A 483 -12.85 30.32 -10.57
CA THR A 483 -13.87 30.16 -9.53
C THR A 483 -15.20 29.88 -10.17
N VAL A 484 -15.81 28.75 -9.79
CA VAL A 484 -17.20 28.45 -10.12
C VAL A 484 -18.03 28.76 -8.88
N THR A 485 -19.00 29.66 -9.00
CA THR A 485 -19.91 30.02 -7.91
C THR A 485 -21.26 29.38 -8.18
N LEU A 486 -21.72 28.54 -7.25
CA LEU A 486 -23.09 28.05 -7.22
C LEU A 486 -23.95 28.98 -6.35
N VAL A 487 -25.11 29.39 -6.85
CA VAL A 487 -26.08 30.23 -6.12
C VAL A 487 -27.39 29.46 -5.99
N SER A 488 -27.93 29.34 -4.77
CA SER A 488 -29.34 28.97 -4.55
C SER A 488 -30.15 30.25 -4.47
N VAL A 489 -31.05 30.47 -5.43
CA VAL A 489 -31.68 31.79 -5.63
C VAL A 489 -32.87 31.98 -4.69
N GLY A 490 -33.69 30.94 -4.49
CA GLY A 490 -34.73 30.91 -3.47
C GLY A 490 -35.99 31.72 -3.78
N GLU A 491 -36.30 32.00 -5.05
CA GLU A 491 -37.45 32.80 -5.48
C GLU A 491 -38.64 31.99 -6.03
N THR A 492 -38.59 30.66 -5.97
CA THR A 492 -39.65 29.75 -6.45
C THR A 492 -40.99 29.91 -5.73
N GLY A 493 -41.01 30.60 -4.59
CA GLY A 493 -42.16 30.69 -3.69
C GLY A 493 -42.28 29.51 -2.73
N ALA A 494 -41.32 28.57 -2.78
CA ALA A 494 -41.24 27.51 -1.79
C ALA A 494 -40.95 28.05 -0.39
N ARG A 495 -41.46 27.38 0.65
CA ARG A 495 -41.22 27.80 2.05
C ARG A 495 -39.76 27.68 2.47
N ALA A 496 -39.03 26.78 1.82
CA ALA A 496 -37.60 26.57 1.99
C ALA A 496 -37.05 25.97 0.70
N ASP A 497 -35.92 26.51 0.24
CA ASP A 497 -35.07 25.94 -0.81
C ASP A 497 -33.74 25.64 -0.11
N VAL A 498 -33.45 24.35 0.10
CA VAL A 498 -32.19 23.92 0.70
C VAL A 498 -31.59 22.77 -0.10
N VAL A 499 -30.33 22.94 -0.50
CA VAL A 499 -29.59 21.98 -1.33
C VAL A 499 -28.25 21.66 -0.67
N TYR A 500 -27.78 20.43 -0.85
CA TYR A 500 -26.40 20.06 -0.56
C TYR A 500 -25.57 20.09 -1.83
N VAL A 501 -24.41 20.72 -1.77
CA VAL A 501 -23.40 20.69 -2.83
C VAL A 501 -22.46 19.53 -2.56
N ASN A 502 -22.28 18.63 -3.52
CA ASN A 502 -21.36 17.51 -3.42
C ASN A 502 -20.00 17.87 -4.04
N TRP A 503 -19.91 17.92 -5.37
CA TRP A 503 -18.65 18.14 -6.09
C TRP A 503 -18.79 19.03 -7.33
N LEU A 504 -17.66 19.50 -7.85
CA LEU A 504 -17.51 20.25 -9.11
C LEU A 504 -16.55 19.51 -10.04
N GLU A 505 -16.93 19.38 -11.32
CA GLU A 505 -16.05 18.91 -12.39
C GLU A 505 -16.00 19.90 -13.55
N ILE A 506 -14.83 20.02 -14.17
CA ILE A 506 -14.64 20.73 -15.45
C ILE A 506 -13.90 19.83 -16.43
N ASP A 507 -14.53 19.55 -17.56
CA ASP A 507 -13.88 18.98 -18.75
C ASP A 507 -13.43 20.11 -19.66
N TYR A 508 -12.17 20.09 -20.09
CA TYR A 508 -11.61 21.06 -21.03
C TYR A 508 -10.52 20.44 -21.90
N THR A 509 -10.21 21.05 -23.03
CA THR A 509 -9.10 20.64 -23.90
C THR A 509 -7.79 21.18 -23.34
N ALA A 510 -6.85 20.29 -23.03
CA ALA A 510 -5.52 20.58 -22.52
C ALA A 510 -4.43 20.16 -23.53
N THR A 511 -3.24 20.75 -23.40
CA THR A 511 -2.04 20.35 -24.15
C THR A 511 -1.22 19.32 -23.39
N THR A 512 -0.48 18.47 -24.10
CA THR A 512 0.42 17.45 -23.53
C THR A 512 1.70 18.06 -22.93
N THR A 513 1.56 18.77 -21.82
CA THR A 513 2.67 19.36 -21.07
C THR A 513 2.69 18.81 -19.64
N ALA A 514 3.86 18.41 -19.17
CA ALA A 514 4.07 17.84 -17.84
C ALA A 514 4.06 18.92 -16.76
N ILE A 515 3.46 18.59 -15.62
CA ILE A 515 3.45 19.41 -14.41
C ILE A 515 4.28 18.68 -13.37
N GLN A 516 5.27 19.37 -12.80
CA GLN A 516 6.16 18.77 -11.79
C GLN A 516 6.72 17.42 -12.28
N ASP A 517 7.28 17.40 -13.49
CA ASP A 517 7.90 16.25 -14.17
C ASP A 517 7.04 15.00 -14.38
N HIS A 518 5.71 15.14 -14.44
CA HIS A 518 4.83 14.05 -14.85
C HIS A 518 3.54 14.54 -15.53
N LEU A 519 2.89 13.64 -16.27
CA LEU A 519 1.56 13.83 -16.85
C LEU A 519 0.86 12.47 -16.97
N ILE A 520 -0.35 12.38 -16.41
CA ILE A 520 -1.30 11.32 -16.74
C ILE A 520 -2.37 11.94 -17.63
N PHE A 521 -2.67 11.32 -18.77
CA PHE A 521 -3.68 11.85 -19.69
C PHE A 521 -4.33 10.76 -20.52
N ASP A 522 -5.56 11.02 -20.96
CA ASP A 522 -6.32 10.14 -21.83
C ASP A 522 -6.23 10.61 -23.29
N ALA A 523 -5.63 9.77 -24.15
CA ALA A 523 -5.66 9.95 -25.59
C ALA A 523 -6.82 9.16 -26.19
N THR A 524 -7.63 9.80 -27.03
CA THR A 524 -8.72 9.15 -27.77
C THR A 524 -8.48 9.28 -29.26
N GLY A 525 -8.73 8.20 -30.00
CA GLY A 525 -8.55 8.22 -31.45
C GLY A 525 -8.74 6.87 -32.11
N SER A 526 -8.64 6.87 -33.44
CA SER A 526 -8.63 5.68 -34.29
C SER A 526 -7.44 5.77 -35.24
N GLY A 527 -6.50 4.83 -35.13
CA GLY A 527 -5.28 4.79 -35.95
C GLY A 527 -3.98 4.95 -35.15
N GLN A 528 -2.85 5.07 -35.84
CA GLN A 528 -1.56 5.37 -35.22
C GLN A 528 -1.29 6.86 -35.19
N TYR A 529 -0.76 7.34 -34.07
CA TYR A 529 -0.40 8.73 -33.85
C TYR A 529 1.00 8.81 -33.24
N ASN A 530 1.72 9.89 -33.53
CA ASN A 530 2.78 10.34 -32.64
C ASN A 530 2.16 11.18 -31.52
N LEU A 531 2.61 10.95 -30.31
CA LEU A 531 2.28 11.73 -29.13
C LEU A 531 3.55 12.31 -28.57
N THR A 532 3.44 13.55 -28.09
CA THR A 532 4.59 14.34 -27.67
C THR A 532 4.27 15.00 -26.34
N VAL A 533 4.98 14.63 -25.27
CA VAL A 533 4.82 15.25 -23.94
C VAL A 533 6.00 16.17 -23.67
N ASN A 534 5.71 17.44 -23.39
CA ASN A 534 6.68 18.52 -23.18
C ASN A 534 6.79 18.90 -21.69
N GLY A 535 7.63 19.88 -21.37
CA GLY A 535 7.59 20.57 -20.07
C GLY A 535 8.32 19.88 -18.93
N PHE A 536 9.06 18.80 -19.19
CA PHE A 536 9.88 18.17 -18.16
C PHE A 536 11.10 19.02 -17.80
N SER A 537 11.48 19.03 -16.54
CA SER A 537 12.70 19.70 -16.07
C SER A 537 13.96 18.83 -16.23
N ARG A 538 13.80 17.54 -16.58
CA ARG A 538 14.89 16.56 -16.69
C ARG A 538 14.73 15.62 -17.90
N PRO A 539 15.82 15.02 -18.42
CA PRO A 539 15.79 14.13 -19.58
C PRO A 539 15.64 12.64 -19.26
N ASP A 540 15.58 12.24 -17.99
CA ASP A 540 15.38 10.84 -17.56
C ASP A 540 13.90 10.46 -17.64
N LEU A 541 13.36 10.42 -18.86
CA LEU A 541 11.93 10.29 -19.12
C LEU A 541 11.53 8.88 -19.52
N LEU A 542 10.32 8.50 -19.10
CA LEU A 542 9.69 7.24 -19.48
C LEU A 542 8.18 7.47 -19.69
N VAL A 543 7.60 6.71 -20.61
CA VAL A 543 6.14 6.70 -20.84
C VAL A 543 5.60 5.27 -20.85
N GLN A 544 4.40 5.11 -20.29
CA GLN A 544 3.71 3.82 -20.16
C GLN A 544 2.24 3.96 -20.55
N ASP A 545 1.69 2.95 -21.24
CA ASP A 545 0.24 2.75 -21.36
C ASP A 545 -0.26 2.16 -20.04
N VAL A 546 -1.09 2.93 -19.33
CA VAL A 546 -1.67 2.59 -18.02
C VAL A 546 -3.18 2.39 -18.10
N THR A 547 -3.71 2.16 -19.31
CA THR A 547 -5.15 1.92 -19.53
C THR A 547 -5.66 0.74 -18.71
N ASP A 548 -4.84 -0.32 -18.58
CA ASP A 548 -5.01 -1.35 -17.57
C ASP A 548 -4.00 -1.09 -16.44
N PRO A 549 -4.43 -0.57 -15.28
CA PRO A 549 -3.52 -0.20 -14.20
C PRO A 549 -2.87 -1.41 -13.51
N LEU A 550 -3.37 -2.63 -13.71
CA LEU A 550 -2.76 -3.85 -13.17
C LEU A 550 -1.75 -4.45 -14.16
N GLN A 551 -1.90 -4.16 -15.44
CA GLN A 551 -1.11 -4.72 -16.55
C GLN A 551 -0.57 -3.61 -17.46
N ILE A 552 0.20 -2.70 -16.86
CA ILE A 552 0.81 -1.56 -17.57
C ILE A 552 1.84 -2.00 -18.63
N LEU A 553 2.01 -1.18 -19.67
CA LEU A 553 2.94 -1.45 -20.76
C LEU A 553 3.87 -0.24 -21.01
N PRO A 554 5.13 -0.27 -20.53
CA PRO A 554 6.13 0.72 -20.89
C PRO A 554 6.41 0.72 -22.40
N LEU A 555 6.59 1.92 -22.98
CA LEU A 555 6.80 2.08 -24.41
C LEU A 555 8.30 2.13 -24.73
N LEU A 556 8.78 1.12 -25.45
CA LEU A 556 10.16 1.06 -25.94
C LEU A 556 10.33 1.89 -27.21
N GLY A 557 11.51 2.46 -27.39
CA GLY A 557 11.84 3.26 -28.58
C GLY A 557 11.27 4.69 -28.57
N ALA A 558 10.59 5.10 -27.50
CA ALA A 558 10.26 6.50 -27.25
C ALA A 558 11.54 7.36 -27.31
N LYS A 559 11.46 8.50 -27.98
CA LYS A 559 12.60 9.40 -28.20
C LYS A 559 12.54 10.56 -27.21
N VAL A 560 13.62 10.71 -26.45
CA VAL A 560 13.80 11.86 -25.56
C VAL A 560 14.66 12.91 -26.26
N SER A 561 14.22 14.16 -26.24
CA SER A 561 14.95 15.31 -26.75
C SER A 561 14.84 16.47 -25.75
N GLY A 562 15.87 16.65 -24.92
CA GLY A 562 15.86 17.67 -23.86
C GLY A 562 14.76 17.42 -22.83
N SER A 563 13.78 18.34 -22.78
CA SER A 563 12.64 18.37 -21.85
C SER A 563 11.36 17.73 -22.39
N GLN A 564 11.48 16.86 -23.39
CA GLN A 564 10.37 16.30 -24.15
C GLN A 564 10.58 14.82 -24.43
N ILE A 565 9.49 14.06 -24.41
CA ILE A 565 9.43 12.66 -24.85
C ILE A 565 8.38 12.50 -25.95
N GLN A 566 8.78 11.87 -27.06
CA GLN A 566 7.91 11.58 -28.19
C GLN A 566 7.82 10.07 -28.41
N TYR A 567 6.63 9.57 -28.70
CA TYR A 567 6.37 8.15 -28.92
C TYR A 567 5.22 7.94 -29.90
N ALA A 568 5.22 6.80 -30.60
CA ALA A 568 4.07 6.37 -31.38
C ALA A 568 3.12 5.51 -30.55
N SER A 569 1.83 5.60 -30.82
CA SER A 569 0.86 4.63 -30.30
C SER A 569 -0.31 4.40 -31.25
N GLN A 570 -0.78 3.15 -31.26
CA GLN A 570 -2.06 2.77 -31.86
C GLN A 570 -3.20 3.09 -30.88
N LEU A 571 -4.08 4.00 -31.28
CA LEU A 571 -5.33 4.32 -30.59
C LEU A 571 -6.48 3.56 -31.25
N ASN A 572 -7.23 2.80 -30.44
CA ASN A 572 -8.42 2.05 -30.82
C ASN A 572 -9.54 2.38 -29.81
N GLY A 573 -9.83 3.68 -29.63
CA GLY A 573 -10.64 4.20 -28.52
C GLY A 573 -9.78 5.00 -27.52
N GLY A 574 -10.22 5.01 -26.26
CA GLY A 574 -9.51 5.70 -25.17
C GLY A 574 -8.31 4.90 -24.66
N LYS A 575 -7.20 5.60 -24.42
CA LYS A 575 -5.96 5.08 -23.84
C LYS A 575 -5.43 6.05 -22.80
N THR A 576 -5.09 5.56 -21.63
CA THR A 576 -4.46 6.37 -20.58
C THR A 576 -2.95 6.19 -20.64
N TYR A 577 -2.21 7.29 -20.74
CA TYR A 577 -0.75 7.30 -20.70
C TYR A 577 -0.25 7.95 -19.43
N TYR A 578 0.84 7.41 -18.88
CA TYR A 578 1.62 8.06 -17.83
C TYR A 578 3.04 8.32 -18.32
N ALA A 579 3.38 9.61 -18.49
CA ALA A 579 4.72 10.06 -18.81
C ALA A 579 5.33 10.76 -17.59
N PHE A 580 6.55 10.37 -17.19
CA PHE A 580 7.18 10.86 -15.97
C PHE A 580 8.71 10.82 -16.06
N SER A 581 9.38 11.60 -15.21
CA SER A 581 10.82 11.45 -14.96
C SER A 581 11.11 10.47 -13.83
N PHE A 582 12.28 9.82 -13.79
CA PHE A 582 12.65 8.93 -12.68
C PHE A 582 12.71 9.65 -11.32
N ALA A 583 12.86 10.99 -11.32
CA ALA A 583 12.72 11.80 -10.11
C ALA A 583 11.30 11.77 -9.49
N LYS A 584 10.29 11.27 -10.20
CA LYS A 584 8.89 11.14 -9.74
C LYS A 584 8.48 9.74 -9.30
N LEU A 585 9.46 8.83 -9.18
CA LEU A 585 9.21 7.54 -8.56
C LEU A 585 8.79 7.72 -7.09
N LEU A 586 7.72 7.04 -6.72
CA LEU A 586 7.13 7.10 -5.38
C LEU A 586 7.69 5.99 -4.50
N LYS A 587 7.65 6.22 -3.17
CA LYS A 587 7.82 5.17 -2.17
C LYS A 587 6.49 4.82 -1.54
N PRO A 588 6.22 3.55 -1.18
CA PRO A 588 5.02 3.20 -0.44
C PRO A 588 4.93 4.00 0.86
N ALA A 589 3.71 4.38 1.25
CA ALA A 589 3.47 5.06 2.52
C ALA A 589 3.86 4.18 3.72
N ALA A 590 3.66 2.87 3.58
CA ALA A 590 4.14 1.87 4.53
C ALA A 590 4.31 0.51 3.84
N ILE A 591 5.29 -0.25 4.33
CA ILE A 591 5.45 -1.68 4.04
C ILE A 591 5.38 -2.41 5.38
N SER A 592 4.43 -3.33 5.53
CA SER A 592 4.28 -4.11 6.75
C SER A 592 4.14 -5.58 6.44
N ILE A 593 4.77 -6.43 7.25
CA ILE A 593 4.68 -7.87 7.07
C ILE A 593 3.36 -8.37 7.66
N ASP A 594 2.63 -9.14 6.88
CA ASP A 594 1.34 -9.71 7.24
C ASP A 594 1.47 -11.23 7.38
N LEU A 595 1.37 -11.68 8.63
CA LEU A 595 1.40 -13.10 9.03
C LEU A 595 0.06 -13.48 9.67
N PRO A 596 -1.04 -13.46 8.90
CA PRO A 596 -2.34 -13.73 9.47
C PRO A 596 -2.40 -15.15 10.04
N SER A 597 -2.95 -15.29 11.24
CA SER A 597 -3.42 -16.59 11.70
C SER A 597 -4.67 -17.04 10.92
N ILE A 598 -5.40 -16.08 10.34
CA ILE A 598 -6.70 -16.23 9.68
C ILE A 598 -6.85 -15.21 8.53
N ARG A 599 -7.21 -15.64 7.31
CA ARG A 599 -7.65 -14.74 6.22
C ARG A 599 -9.15 -14.63 6.26
N LEU A 600 -9.73 -13.45 6.56
CA LEU A 600 -11.19 -13.27 6.73
C LEU A 600 -12.04 -13.82 5.57
N LYS A 601 -11.55 -13.66 4.32
CA LYS A 601 -12.21 -14.19 3.11
C LYS A 601 -12.19 -15.72 3.00
N SER A 602 -11.43 -16.42 3.84
CA SER A 602 -11.32 -17.87 3.78
C SER A 602 -12.64 -18.51 4.24
N PRO A 603 -13.23 -19.41 3.43
CA PRO A 603 -14.42 -20.17 3.85
C PRO A 603 -14.13 -21.05 5.08
N CYS A 604 -12.86 -21.29 5.38
CA CYS A 604 -12.39 -22.04 6.54
C CYS A 604 -12.66 -21.38 7.89
N ASN A 605 -12.92 -20.07 7.89
CA ASN A 605 -13.21 -19.35 9.13
C ASN A 605 -14.52 -19.81 9.75
N ARG A 606 -15.48 -20.20 8.90
CA ARG A 606 -16.84 -20.61 9.29
C ARG A 606 -17.47 -19.60 10.26
N ALA A 607 -17.14 -18.32 10.08
CA ALA A 607 -17.74 -17.25 10.85
C ALA A 607 -19.10 -16.92 10.22
N ASP A 608 -20.15 -16.98 11.02
CA ASP A 608 -21.49 -16.58 10.57
C ASP A 608 -21.61 -15.05 10.47
N TYR A 609 -20.79 -14.30 11.22
CA TYR A 609 -20.76 -12.84 11.23
C TYR A 609 -19.34 -12.29 11.44
N PHE A 610 -19.06 -11.13 10.85
CA PHE A 610 -17.89 -10.30 11.16
C PHE A 610 -18.36 -9.00 11.78
N ILE A 611 -17.68 -8.57 12.85
CA ILE A 611 -17.92 -7.28 13.50
C ILE A 611 -16.70 -6.40 13.26
N ILE A 612 -16.91 -5.29 12.57
CA ILE A 612 -15.90 -4.25 12.35
C ILE A 612 -16.36 -3.05 13.18
N TYR A 613 -15.48 -2.54 14.04
CA TYR A 613 -15.78 -1.45 14.96
C TYR A 613 -14.57 -0.54 15.08
N HIS A 614 -14.82 0.72 15.44
CA HIS A 614 -13.76 1.68 15.75
C HIS A 614 -13.27 1.44 17.19
N ASP A 615 -11.97 1.55 17.44
CA ASP A 615 -11.36 1.24 18.75
C ASP A 615 -11.88 2.10 19.91
N SER A 616 -12.56 3.22 19.61
CA SER A 616 -13.25 4.05 20.61
C SER A 616 -14.54 3.42 21.15
N PHE A 617 -15.06 2.36 20.52
CA PHE A 617 -16.25 1.65 20.99
C PHE A 617 -15.88 0.57 22.01
N ASP A 618 -16.65 0.49 23.09
CA ASP A 618 -16.53 -0.60 24.06
C ASP A 618 -17.02 -1.90 23.43
N ILE A 619 -16.10 -2.75 22.98
CA ILE A 619 -16.42 -4.06 22.40
C ILE A 619 -17.20 -4.95 23.37
N ASN A 620 -17.10 -4.75 24.68
CA ASN A 620 -17.87 -5.54 25.64
C ASN A 620 -19.38 -5.28 25.52
N ALA A 621 -19.77 -4.07 25.09
CA ALA A 621 -21.17 -3.74 24.81
C ALA A 621 -21.76 -4.57 23.66
N LEU A 622 -20.92 -5.15 22.79
CA LEU A 622 -21.34 -5.99 21.67
C LEU A 622 -21.52 -7.46 22.05
N GLN A 623 -21.11 -7.87 23.26
CA GLN A 623 -21.19 -9.29 23.70
C GLN A 623 -22.62 -9.83 23.67
N GLY A 624 -23.61 -9.01 24.03
CA GLY A 624 -25.03 -9.41 23.97
C GLY A 624 -25.50 -9.70 22.54
N VAL A 625 -25.04 -8.90 21.56
CA VAL A 625 -25.36 -9.10 20.14
C VAL A 625 -24.69 -10.36 19.60
N VAL A 626 -23.42 -10.59 19.95
CA VAL A 626 -22.68 -11.81 19.58
C VAL A 626 -23.37 -13.05 20.14
N ALA A 627 -23.76 -13.02 21.42
CA ALA A 627 -24.44 -14.13 22.08
C ALA A 627 -25.82 -14.43 21.47
N ALA A 628 -26.62 -13.39 21.18
CA ALA A 628 -27.93 -13.53 20.57
C ALA A 628 -27.86 -14.11 19.14
N ARG A 629 -26.85 -13.73 18.35
CA ARG A 629 -26.65 -14.22 16.98
C ARG A 629 -26.00 -15.60 16.90
N ALA A 630 -25.38 -16.07 17.99
CA ALA A 630 -24.81 -17.41 18.09
C ALA A 630 -25.85 -18.50 18.45
N MET A 631 -27.09 -18.12 18.79
CA MET A 631 -28.17 -19.09 19.00
C MET A 631 -28.76 -19.52 17.65
N PRO A 632 -28.89 -20.83 17.36
CA PRO A 632 -29.58 -21.28 16.17
C PRO A 632 -31.03 -20.78 16.22
N LEU A 633 -31.51 -20.17 15.13
CA LEU A 633 -32.93 -19.88 14.95
C LEU A 633 -33.68 -21.22 15.08
N SER A 634 -34.44 -21.35 16.15
CA SER A 634 -35.24 -22.53 16.51
C SER A 634 -36.36 -22.79 15.51
#